data_AF-A0A382J9V5-F1
#
_entry.id   AF-A0A382J9V5-F1
#
_cell.length_a   1.000
_cell.length_b   1.000
_cell.length_c   1.000
_cell.angle_alpha   90.00
_cell.angle_beta   90.00
_cell.angle_gamma   90.00
#
_symmetry.space_group_name_H-M   'P 1'
#
loop_
_entity.id
_entity.type
_entity.pdbx_description
1 polymer ?
#
loop_
_entity_poly.entity_id
_entity_poly.type
_entity_poly.pdbx_seq_one_letter_code
_entity_poly.pdbx_strand_id
1 'polypeptide(L)' 'MGVISKKVSEGRLLTVEQAREVVAKAMPEEDYRDSKLLLIVPDGTRTAPVGMLFKAVHEQVGGVTAALDVMIAL' A
#
# COMPACT_ATOMS: atom_id res chain seq x y z
N MET A 1 12.89 9.93 6.63
CA MET A 1 11.93 9.11 5.87
C MET A 1 12.16 9.37 4.39
N GLY A 2 12.64 8.38 3.65
CA GLY A 2 12.86 8.52 2.20
C GLY A 2 11.57 8.30 1.41
N VAL A 3 11.43 8.96 0.27
CA VAL A 3 10.34 8.65 -0.67
C VAL A 3 10.74 7.41 -1.45
N ILE A 4 9.91 6.35 -1.39
CA ILE A 4 10.04 5.17 -2.24
C ILE A 4 9.11 5.37 -3.44
N SER A 5 9.67 5.29 -4.66
CA SER A 5 8.87 5.44 -5.88
C SER A 5 9.32 4.46 -6.95
N LYS A 6 8.37 3.99 -7.75
CA LYS A 6 8.59 3.16 -8.94
C LYS A 6 7.71 3.68 -10.06
N LYS A 7 8.28 3.83 -11.25
CA LYS A 7 7.59 4.32 -12.46
C LYS A 7 7.74 3.29 -13.58
N VAL A 8 6.74 3.24 -14.45
CA VAL A 8 6.77 2.49 -15.71
C VAL A 8 6.74 3.47 -16.88
N SER A 9 7.09 2.99 -18.07
CA SER A 9 6.98 3.78 -19.29
C SER A 9 5.53 4.23 -19.53
N GLU A 10 5.36 5.34 -20.23
CA GLU A 10 4.06 5.85 -20.64
C GLU A 10 3.20 4.77 -21.32
N GLY A 11 1.90 4.76 -21.01
CA GLY A 11 0.95 3.77 -21.53
C GLY A 11 1.03 2.38 -20.89
N ARG A 12 1.93 2.14 -19.94
CA ARG A 12 1.99 0.88 -19.17
C ARG A 12 1.45 1.03 -17.76
N LEU A 13 0.94 -0.06 -17.22
CA LEU A 13 0.55 -0.18 -15.81
C LEU A 13 1.65 -0.91 -15.03
N LEU A 14 1.76 -0.62 -13.73
CA LEU A 14 2.57 -1.43 -12.83
C LEU A 14 2.02 -2.86 -12.78
N THR A 15 2.91 -3.84 -12.71
CA THR A 15 2.50 -5.21 -12.38
C THR A 15 2.23 -5.35 -10.88
N VAL A 16 1.52 -6.42 -10.50
CA VAL A 16 1.23 -6.73 -9.09
C VAL A 16 2.52 -6.91 -8.28
N GLU A 17 3.51 -7.59 -8.87
CA GLU A 17 4.81 -7.85 -8.26
C GLU A 17 5.57 -6.55 -8.03
N GLN A 18 5.53 -5.64 -9.00
CA GLN A 18 6.16 -4.33 -8.87
C GLN A 18 5.50 -3.48 -7.76
N ALA A 19 4.19 -3.58 -7.60
CA ALA A 19 3.48 -2.92 -6.50
C ALA A 19 3.84 -3.53 -5.13
N ARG A 20 3.88 -4.87 -5.04
CA ARG A 20 4.31 -5.59 -3.83
C ARG A 20 5.72 -5.21 -3.39
N GLU A 21 6.67 -5.15 -4.33
CA GLU A 21 8.04 -4.73 -4.03
C GLU A 21 8.12 -3.31 -3.44
N VAL A 22 7.30 -2.38 -3.95
CA VAL A 22 7.27 -1.01 -3.43
C VAL A 22 6.70 -1.00 -2.01
N VAL A 23 5.61 -1.73 -1.78
CA VAL A 23 4.98 -1.82 -0.45
C VAL A 23 5.92 -2.49 0.55
N ALA A 24 6.54 -3.61 0.22
CA ALA A 24 7.46 -4.32 1.12
C ALA A 24 8.66 -3.45 1.54
N LYS A 25 9.19 -2.64 0.63
CA LYS A 25 10.27 -1.69 0.95
C LYS A 25 9.79 -0.52 1.82
N ALA A 26 8.54 -0.08 1.65
CA ALA A 26 7.97 1.04 2.38
C ALA A 26 7.41 0.64 3.75
N MET A 27 7.04 -0.64 3.92
CA MET A 27 6.36 -1.16 5.09
C MET A 27 7.04 -2.45 5.60
N PRO A 28 8.25 -2.37 6.17
CA PRO A 28 8.89 -3.52 6.82
C PRO A 28 8.01 -4.04 7.96
N GLU A 29 7.72 -5.34 8.01
CA GLU A 29 6.78 -5.93 8.98
C GLU A 29 7.11 -5.60 10.44
N GLU A 30 8.40 -5.53 10.77
CA GLU A 30 8.91 -5.21 12.10
C GLU A 30 8.43 -3.85 12.63
N ASP A 31 8.19 -2.88 11.75
CA ASP A 31 7.76 -1.53 12.11
C ASP A 31 6.26 -1.47 12.42
N TYR A 32 5.49 -2.49 12.00
CA TYR A 32 4.02 -2.51 12.10
C TYR A 32 3.47 -3.58 13.02
N ARG A 33 4.34 -4.40 13.63
CA ARG A 33 3.92 -5.47 14.55
C ARG A 33 3.10 -4.94 15.73
N ASP A 34 1.95 -5.57 15.98
CA ASP A 34 0.99 -5.24 17.04
C ASP A 34 0.47 -3.78 17.01
N SER A 35 0.70 -3.07 15.90
CA SER A 35 0.25 -1.68 15.73
C SER A 35 -1.20 -1.61 15.25
N LYS A 36 -1.86 -0.49 15.54
CA LYS A 36 -3.15 -0.14 14.92
C LYS A 36 -2.88 0.76 13.73
N LEU A 37 -3.09 0.26 12.52
CA LEU A 37 -2.84 0.98 11.28
C LEU A 37 -4.15 1.48 10.67
N LEU A 38 -4.16 2.75 10.26
CA LEU A 38 -5.25 3.35 9.47
C LEU A 38 -4.73 3.68 8.06
N LEU A 39 -5.26 2.99 7.06
CA LEU A 39 -5.01 3.29 5.65
C LEU A 39 -6.03 4.33 5.15
N ILE A 40 -5.54 5.50 4.76
CA ILE A 40 -6.38 6.58 4.23
C ILE A 40 -6.32 6.57 2.70
N VAL A 41 -7.48 6.47 2.06
CA VAL A 41 -7.66 6.54 0.61
C VAL A 41 -8.36 7.87 0.26
N PRO A 42 -7.64 8.85 -0.32
CA PRO A 42 -8.24 10.12 -0.73
C PRO A 42 -9.20 9.98 -1.94
N ASP A 43 -10.26 10.80 -2.03
CA ASP A 43 -11.23 10.81 -3.15
C ASP A 43 -10.57 10.97 -4.52
N GLY A 44 -9.48 11.74 -4.60
CA GLY A 44 -8.72 11.97 -5.84
C GLY A 44 -8.04 10.71 -6.41
N THR A 45 -8.15 9.56 -5.75
CA THR A 45 -7.50 8.30 -6.17
C THR A 45 -8.40 7.37 -6.99
N ARG A 46 -9.57 7.84 -7.46
CA ARG A 46 -10.51 7.04 -8.27
C ARG A 46 -9.92 6.43 -9.55
N THR A 47 -8.84 6.99 -10.08
CA THR A 47 -8.10 6.46 -11.25
C THR A 47 -6.88 5.61 -10.87
N ALA A 48 -6.53 5.55 -9.59
CA ALA A 48 -5.41 4.77 -9.10
C ALA A 48 -5.77 3.27 -8.98
N PRO A 49 -4.77 2.37 -9.02
CA PRO A 49 -5.01 0.94 -8.82
C PRO A 49 -5.23 0.60 -7.32
N VAL A 50 -6.24 1.21 -6.69
CA VAL A 50 -6.49 1.11 -5.24
C VAL A 50 -6.63 -0.35 -4.79
N GLY A 51 -7.35 -1.18 -5.54
CA GLY A 51 -7.52 -2.61 -5.21
C GLY A 51 -6.22 -3.40 -5.22
N MET A 52 -5.24 -3.03 -6.07
CA MET A 52 -3.92 -3.67 -6.11
C MET A 52 -3.11 -3.26 -4.88
N LEU A 53 -3.08 -1.96 -4.56
CA LEU A 53 -2.34 -1.46 -3.39
C LEU A 53 -2.93 -1.99 -2.08
N PHE A 54 -4.25 -2.04 -1.97
CA PHE A 54 -4.92 -2.57 -0.79
C PHE A 54 -4.51 -4.02 -0.50
N LYS A 55 -4.54 -4.88 -1.54
CA LYS A 55 -4.09 -6.27 -1.43
C LYS A 55 -2.62 -6.36 -1.03
N ALA A 56 -1.75 -5.59 -1.67
CA ALA A 56 -0.31 -5.59 -1.36
C ALA A 56 -0.02 -5.14 0.08
N VAL A 57 -0.70 -4.10 0.58
CA VAL A 57 -0.55 -3.63 1.97
C VAL A 57 -1.08 -4.67 2.97
N HIS A 58 -2.27 -5.23 2.70
CA HIS A 58 -2.85 -6.25 3.57
C HIS A 58 -1.99 -7.53 3.61
N GLU A 59 -1.48 -7.99 2.47
CA GLU A 59 -0.55 -9.13 2.39
C GLU A 59 0.75 -8.84 3.17
N GLN A 60 1.28 -7.62 3.10
CA GLN A 60 2.55 -7.24 3.73
C GLN A 60 2.43 -7.10 5.26
N VAL A 61 1.40 -6.42 5.79
CA VAL A 61 1.35 -6.10 7.23
C VAL A 61 0.06 -6.53 7.93
N GLY A 62 -0.95 -7.01 7.20
CA GLY A 62 -2.25 -7.38 7.79
C GLY A 62 -2.17 -8.54 8.79
N GLY A 63 -1.18 -9.44 8.63
CA GLY A 63 -0.97 -10.57 9.53
C GLY A 63 -0.17 -10.24 10.81
N VAL A 64 0.51 -9.09 10.84
CA VAL A 64 1.36 -8.69 11.98
C VAL A 64 0.81 -7.49 12.76
N THR A 65 -0.11 -6.73 12.16
CA THR A 65 -0.78 -5.60 12.81
C THR A 65 -1.87 -6.09 13.77
N ALA A 66 -2.12 -5.33 14.84
CA ALA A 66 -3.23 -5.62 15.76
C ALA A 66 -4.59 -5.21 15.18
N ALA A 67 -4.61 -4.16 14.34
CA ALA A 67 -5.76 -3.76 13.55
C ALA A 67 -5.29 -3.06 12.28
N LEU A 68 -6.01 -3.29 11.18
CA LEU A 68 -5.79 -2.64 9.89
C LEU A 68 -7.14 -2.10 9.39
N ASP A 69 -7.37 -0.81 9.62
CA ASP A 69 -8.60 -0.12 9.23
C ASP A 69 -8.40 0.69 7.95
N VAL A 70 -9.48 0.88 7.19
CA VAL A 70 -9.47 1.68 5.96
C VAL A 70 -10.48 2.81 6.07
N MET A 71 -10.05 4.01 5.74
CA MET A 71 -10.91 5.19 5.62
C MET A 71 -10.85 5.73 4.20
N ILE A 72 -12.01 5.77 3.54
CA ILE A 72 -12.17 6.42 2.24
C ILE A 72 -12.66 7.84 2.51
N ALA A 73 -11.80 8.82 2.22
CA ALA A 73 -12.15 10.23 2.35
C ALA A 73 -12.86 10.64 1.06
N LEU A 74 -14.21 10.70 1.12
CA LEU A 74 -15.11 11.13 0.04
C LEU A 74 -15.11 12.64 -0.15
#